data_AF-A0A6H9HK09-F1
#
_entry.id   AF-A0A6H9HK09-F1
#
_cell.length_a   1.000
_cell.length_b   1.000
_cell.length_c   1.000
_cell.angle_alpha   90.00
_cell.angle_beta   90.00
_cell.angle_gamma   90.00
#
_symmetry.space_group_name_H-M   'P 1'
#
loop_
_entity.id
_entity.type
_entity.pdbx_description
1 polymer ?
#
loop_
_entity_poly.entity_id
_entity_poly.type
_entity_poly.pdbx_seq_one_letter_code
_entity_poly.pdbx_strand_id
1 'polypeptide(L)'
;MLNLKSKIVLTVLIILTGLVYNGCTKSNPVTSDQVDVQLIYENSGVVDSLTGICSAFQIRNYFIELPQLQNCDSLRICFTAGTDGDLSNIEFFAMSNSNLIRIYNIEGLTINNVKQFDVSLPVGYMNNLQLRLKLFASVCTGQTYHLYMKDLRIYSIN
;
A
#
# COMPACT_ATOMS: atom_id res chain seq x y z
N MET A 1 56.15 32.57 11.29
CA MET A 1 55.85 32.48 12.74
C MET A 1 54.51 33.16 12.99
N LEU A 2 53.43 32.41 13.27
CA LEU A 2 52.11 32.97 13.56
C LEU A 2 52.07 33.54 14.98
N ASN A 3 51.58 34.77 15.11
CA ASN A 3 51.49 35.53 16.37
C ASN A 3 50.56 34.81 17.37
N LEU A 4 50.84 34.89 18.67
CA LEU A 4 50.19 34.11 19.73
C LEU A 4 48.65 34.26 19.73
N LYS A 5 48.14 35.45 19.40
CA LYS A 5 46.70 35.71 19.23
C LYS A 5 46.07 34.91 18.08
N SER A 6 46.80 34.72 16.97
CA SER A 6 46.32 33.93 15.82
C SER A 6 46.27 32.44 16.11
N LYS A 7 47.19 31.92 16.95
CA LYS A 7 47.14 30.53 17.40
C LYS A 7 45.93 30.25 18.29
N ILE A 8 45.61 31.15 19.22
CA ILE A 8 44.47 31.00 20.12
C ILE A 8 43.14 31.01 19.35
N VAL A 9 42.99 31.91 18.37
CA VAL A 9 41.78 31.96 17.51
C VAL A 9 41.62 30.68 16.70
N LEU A 10 42.72 30.12 16.17
CA LEU A 10 42.69 28.88 15.39
C LEU A 10 42.33 27.66 16.28
N THR A 11 42.81 27.62 17.52
CA THR A 11 42.50 26.53 18.46
C THR A 11 41.03 26.58 18.92
N VAL A 12 40.47 27.77 19.14
CA VAL A 12 39.03 27.92 19.49
C VAL A 12 38.12 27.50 18.33
N LEU A 13 38.52 27.77 17.08
CA LEU A 13 37.74 27.40 15.89
C LEU A 13 37.67 25.88 15.66
N ILE A 14 38.74 25.14 15.99
CA ILE A 14 38.80 23.67 15.87
C ILE A 14 37.95 22.98 16.96
N ILE A 15 37.87 23.57 18.15
CA ILE A 15 37.05 23.02 19.25
C ILE A 15 35.55 23.25 18.99
N LEU A 16 35.17 24.37 18.36
CA LEU A 16 33.77 24.64 18.02
C LEU A 16 33.22 23.74 16.89
N THR A 17 34.05 23.34 15.93
CA THR A 17 33.61 22.42 14.86
C THR A 17 33.56 20.95 15.31
N GLY A 18 34.32 20.57 16.34
CA GLY A 18 34.27 19.22 16.91
C GLY A 18 33.01 18.91 17.72
N LEU A 19 32.34 19.92 18.28
CA LEU A 19 31.13 19.73 19.09
C LEU A 19 29.84 19.55 18.28
N VAL A 20 29.88 19.77 16.96
CA VAL A 20 28.70 19.66 16.08
C VAL A 20 28.55 18.26 15.44
N TYR A 21 29.51 17.35 15.65
CA TYR A 21 29.49 16.00 15.07
C TYR A 21 28.92 14.91 15.99
N ASN A 22 28.47 15.23 17.21
CA ASN A 22 27.68 14.31 18.06
C ASN A 22 26.17 14.46 17.81
N GLY A 23 25.79 14.62 16.55
CA GLY A 23 24.40 14.53 16.10
C GLY A 23 23.93 13.07 16.11
N CYS A 24 23.16 12.71 17.15
CA CYS A 24 22.28 11.55 17.23
C CYS A 24 22.91 10.18 16.92
N THR A 25 23.68 9.63 17.87
CA THR A 25 23.70 8.17 18.03
C THR A 25 22.30 7.73 18.48
N LYS A 26 21.44 7.33 17.54
CA LYS A 26 20.27 6.52 17.87
C LYS A 26 20.78 5.17 18.37
N SER A 27 21.02 5.06 19.67
CA SER A 27 20.88 3.78 20.35
C SER A 27 19.40 3.40 20.29
N ASN A 28 19.04 2.50 19.39
CA ASN A 28 17.82 1.72 19.56
C ASN A 28 18.22 0.27 19.86
N PRO A 29 17.60 -0.35 20.88
CA PRO A 29 17.97 -1.66 21.37
C PRO A 29 17.59 -2.74 20.36
N VAL A 30 18.44 -3.76 20.25
CA VAL A 30 18.10 -5.04 19.61
C VAL A 30 17.05 -5.72 20.49
N THR A 31 15.81 -5.83 20.00
CA THR A 31 14.97 -7.05 19.99
C THR A 31 13.53 -6.67 19.64
N SER A 32 13.15 -6.96 18.42
CA SER A 32 11.79 -7.29 18.01
C SER A 32 12.00 -8.25 16.87
N ASP A 33 11.27 -9.36 16.83
CA ASP A 33 11.10 -10.15 15.61
C ASP A 33 10.59 -9.19 14.53
N GLN A 34 11.51 -8.62 13.75
CA GLN A 34 11.17 -7.66 12.71
C GLN A 34 10.69 -8.50 11.55
N VAL A 35 9.37 -8.68 11.50
CA VAL A 35 8.68 -9.13 10.30
C VAL A 35 9.17 -8.26 9.14
N ASP A 36 9.79 -8.88 8.14
CA ASP A 36 10.44 -8.17 7.04
C ASP A 36 9.34 -7.71 6.07
N VAL A 37 9.05 -6.39 6.10
CA VAL A 37 8.01 -5.79 5.27
C VAL A 37 8.65 -4.99 4.15
N GLN A 38 8.54 -5.48 2.91
CA GLN A 38 9.11 -4.88 1.72
C GLN A 38 8.01 -4.43 0.74
N LEU A 39 8.08 -3.19 0.24
CA LEU A 39 7.18 -2.71 -0.81
C LEU A 39 7.50 -3.40 -2.14
N ILE A 40 6.53 -4.10 -2.73
CA ILE A 40 6.69 -4.83 -4.00
C ILE A 40 5.88 -4.23 -5.16
N TYR A 41 4.88 -3.40 -4.86
CA TYR A 41 4.10 -2.69 -5.89
C TYR A 41 3.48 -1.41 -5.34
N GLU A 42 3.49 -0.37 -6.17
CA GLU A 42 2.83 0.90 -5.90
C GLU A 42 2.17 1.47 -7.16
N ASN A 43 0.92 1.89 -7.01
CA ASN A 43 0.19 2.72 -7.97
C ASN A 43 -0.44 3.90 -7.22
N SER A 44 0.25 5.04 -7.26
CA SER A 44 -0.22 6.30 -6.66
C SER A 44 -1.27 6.97 -7.53
N GLY A 45 -2.33 7.51 -6.92
CA GLY A 45 -3.46 8.09 -7.65
C GLY A 45 -4.57 7.09 -7.96
N VAL A 46 -5.39 7.37 -8.97
CA VAL A 46 -6.55 6.54 -9.32
C VAL A 46 -6.06 5.25 -9.97
N VAL A 47 -6.32 4.12 -9.30
CA VAL A 47 -6.07 2.79 -9.86
C VAL A 47 -7.15 2.45 -10.86
N ASP A 48 -8.41 2.62 -10.46
CA ASP A 48 -9.56 2.42 -11.33
C ASP A 48 -10.81 3.12 -10.76
N SER A 49 -11.80 3.35 -11.63
CA SER A 49 -13.11 3.89 -11.26
C SER A 49 -14.22 3.42 -12.20
N LEU A 50 -15.41 3.24 -11.62
CA LEU A 50 -16.65 2.93 -12.32
C LEU A 50 -17.69 4.01 -12.03
N THR A 51 -18.50 4.32 -13.03
CA THR A 51 -19.60 5.27 -12.95
C THR A 51 -20.80 4.69 -13.67
N GLY A 52 -21.95 4.66 -13.01
CA GLY A 52 -23.13 4.00 -13.55
C GLY A 52 -24.42 4.41 -12.87
N ILE A 53 -25.53 3.94 -13.41
CA ILE A 53 -26.86 4.10 -12.81
C ILE A 53 -27.30 2.78 -12.18
N CYS A 54 -28.27 2.84 -11.27
CA CYS A 54 -28.86 1.70 -10.55
C CYS A 54 -29.24 0.48 -11.41
N SER A 55 -29.54 0.66 -12.70
CA SER A 55 -30.01 -0.41 -13.59
C SER A 55 -28.89 -1.18 -14.28
N ALA A 56 -27.64 -0.74 -14.18
CA ALA A 56 -26.51 -1.34 -14.87
C ALA A 56 -25.52 -1.95 -13.87
N PHE A 57 -25.36 -3.28 -13.93
CA PHE A 57 -24.29 -3.97 -13.22
C PHE A 57 -22.98 -3.77 -13.99
N GLN A 58 -22.04 -3.01 -13.42
CA GLN A 58 -20.74 -2.79 -14.04
C GLN A 58 -19.66 -3.58 -13.30
N ILE A 59 -18.86 -4.33 -14.06
CA ILE A 59 -17.73 -5.09 -13.55
C ILE A 59 -16.49 -4.69 -14.34
N ARG A 60 -15.38 -4.42 -13.65
CA ARG A 60 -14.07 -4.27 -14.28
C ARG A 60 -13.04 -5.09 -13.53
N ASN A 61 -12.20 -5.78 -14.30
CA ASN A 61 -11.09 -6.58 -13.79
C ASN A 61 -9.78 -5.89 -14.16
N TYR A 62 -8.88 -5.81 -13.20
CA TYR A 62 -7.53 -5.27 -13.35
C TYR A 62 -6.54 -6.33 -12.88
N PHE A 63 -5.49 -6.59 -13.67
CA PHE A 63 -4.47 -7.58 -13.36
C PHE A 63 -3.18 -6.88 -12.95
N ILE A 64 -2.56 -7.39 -11.88
CA ILE A 64 -1.33 -6.85 -11.31
C ILE A 64 -0.28 -7.95 -11.36
N GLU A 65 0.75 -7.75 -12.18
CA GLU A 65 1.90 -8.64 -12.26
C GLU A 65 2.91 -8.28 -11.16
N LEU A 66 3.21 -9.25 -10.31
CA LEU A 66 4.06 -9.19 -9.14
C LEU A 66 5.06 -10.37 -9.18
N PRO A 67 6.14 -10.28 -9.97
CA PRO A 67 7.12 -11.36 -10.13
C PRO A 67 7.85 -11.77 -8.84
N GLN A 68 7.82 -10.93 -7.80
CA GLN A 68 8.47 -11.16 -6.52
C GLN A 68 7.64 -12.03 -5.54
N LEU A 69 6.42 -12.43 -5.91
CA LEU A 69 5.50 -13.18 -5.04
C LEU A 69 5.95 -14.59 -4.67
N GLN A 70 6.86 -15.20 -5.44
CA GLN A 70 7.19 -16.63 -5.27
C GLN A 70 7.85 -16.95 -3.93
N ASN A 71 8.46 -15.96 -3.28
CA ASN A 71 9.19 -16.13 -2.02
C ASN A 71 8.50 -15.39 -0.86
N CYS A 72 7.18 -15.19 -0.95
CA CYS A 72 6.44 -14.36 -0.03
C CYS A 72 5.42 -15.20 0.77
N ASP A 73 5.52 -15.18 2.10
CA ASP A 73 4.60 -15.94 2.96
C ASP A 73 3.25 -15.23 3.10
N SER A 74 3.26 -13.90 3.19
CA SER A 74 2.04 -13.11 3.34
C SER A 74 2.15 -11.76 2.62
N LEU A 75 1.01 -11.19 2.22
CA LEU A 75 0.93 -9.86 1.66
C LEU A 75 0.22 -8.90 2.58
N ARG A 76 0.69 -7.66 2.62
CA ARG A 76 -0.09 -6.51 3.09
C ARG A 76 -0.56 -5.70 1.90
N ILE A 77 -1.86 -5.53 1.76
CA ILE A 77 -2.45 -4.71 0.71
C ILE A 77 -3.08 -3.48 1.36
N CYS A 78 -2.66 -2.30 0.93
CA CYS A 78 -3.16 -1.01 1.40
C CYS A 78 -3.73 -0.22 0.22
N PHE A 79 -4.91 0.36 0.36
CA PHE A 79 -5.51 1.23 -0.65
C PHE A 79 -6.52 2.19 -0.02
N THR A 80 -6.94 3.22 -0.75
CA THR A 80 -8.11 4.02 -0.38
C THR A 80 -9.22 3.78 -1.38
N ALA A 81 -10.45 3.60 -0.91
CA ALA A 81 -11.60 3.43 -1.78
C ALA A 81 -12.81 4.21 -1.28
N GLY A 82 -13.77 4.38 -2.18
CA GLY A 82 -15.06 4.97 -1.87
C GLY A 82 -16.15 4.51 -2.82
N THR A 83 -17.37 4.45 -2.29
CA THR A 83 -18.58 4.16 -3.05
C THR A 83 -19.78 4.89 -2.47
N ASP A 84 -20.68 5.33 -3.36
CA ASP A 84 -22.05 5.76 -3.02
C ASP A 84 -23.10 4.70 -3.40
N GLY A 85 -22.70 3.62 -4.07
CA GLY A 85 -23.53 2.45 -4.34
C GLY A 85 -23.56 1.48 -3.16
N ASP A 86 -24.76 1.12 -2.71
CA ASP A 86 -25.01 0.31 -1.51
C ASP A 86 -24.67 -1.18 -1.69
N LEU A 87 -24.61 -1.67 -2.92
CA LEU A 87 -24.32 -3.07 -3.27
C LEU A 87 -23.02 -3.23 -4.09
N SER A 88 -22.15 -2.21 -4.03
CA SER A 88 -20.87 -2.24 -4.73
C SER A 88 -19.86 -3.14 -4.01
N ASN A 89 -18.84 -3.64 -4.71
CA ASN A 89 -17.85 -4.56 -4.14
C ASN A 89 -16.45 -4.31 -4.75
N ILE A 90 -15.43 -4.43 -3.90
CA ILE A 90 -14.03 -4.55 -4.30
C ILE A 90 -13.50 -5.91 -3.86
N GLU A 91 -13.07 -6.72 -4.82
CA GLU A 91 -12.56 -8.08 -4.60
C GLU A 91 -11.10 -8.16 -5.03
N PHE A 92 -10.27 -8.85 -4.24
CA PHE A 92 -8.94 -9.27 -4.66
C PHE A 92 -8.91 -10.79 -4.79
N PHE A 93 -8.23 -11.26 -5.84
CA PHE A 93 -7.99 -12.67 -6.09
C PHE A 93 -6.49 -12.89 -6.28
N ALA A 94 -5.99 -13.98 -5.73
CA ALA A 94 -4.67 -14.50 -6.05
C ALA A 94 -4.82 -15.69 -7.02
N MET A 95 -3.86 -15.83 -7.93
CA MET A 95 -3.86 -16.91 -8.93
C MET A 95 -3.00 -18.08 -8.47
N SER A 96 -3.55 -19.28 -8.40
CA SER A 96 -2.83 -20.52 -8.08
C SER A 96 -3.23 -21.63 -9.04
N ASN A 97 -2.26 -22.19 -9.77
CA ASN A 97 -2.50 -23.28 -10.73
C ASN A 97 -3.69 -23.01 -11.67
N SER A 98 -3.74 -21.81 -12.25
CA SER A 98 -4.83 -21.31 -13.13
C SER A 98 -6.20 -21.12 -12.46
N ASN A 99 -6.31 -21.28 -11.15
CA ASN A 99 -7.51 -20.97 -10.38
C ASN A 99 -7.39 -19.59 -9.73
N LEU A 100 -8.51 -18.85 -9.74
CA LEU A 100 -8.65 -17.58 -9.03
C LEU A 100 -9.22 -17.85 -7.64
N ILE A 101 -8.46 -17.52 -6.62
CA ILE A 101 -8.84 -17.72 -5.22
C ILE A 101 -9.04 -16.34 -4.61
N ARG A 102 -10.25 -16.08 -4.09
CA ARG A 102 -10.58 -14.80 -3.48
C ARG A 102 -9.84 -14.69 -2.15
N ILE A 103 -9.04 -13.65 -2.03
CA ILE A 103 -8.24 -13.36 -0.82
C ILE A 103 -8.84 -12.21 0.00
N TYR A 104 -9.66 -11.37 -0.63
CA TYR A 104 -10.31 -10.26 0.05
C TYR A 104 -11.61 -9.85 -0.65
N ASN A 105 -12.55 -9.33 0.14
CA ASN A 105 -13.86 -8.88 -0.29
C ASN A 105 -14.34 -7.76 0.63
N ILE A 106 -14.78 -6.64 0.08
CA ILE A 106 -15.40 -5.56 0.84
C ILE A 106 -16.59 -4.99 0.08
N GLU A 107 -17.71 -4.80 0.78
CA GLU A 107 -19.01 -4.57 0.16
C GLU A 107 -19.72 -3.32 0.68
N GLY A 108 -20.48 -2.71 -0.21
CA GLY A 108 -21.35 -1.57 0.04
C GLY A 108 -20.63 -0.41 0.72
N LEU A 109 -21.33 0.24 1.65
CA LEU A 109 -20.84 1.44 2.32
C LEU A 109 -19.58 1.21 3.18
N THR A 110 -19.22 -0.06 3.47
CA THR A 110 -17.99 -0.38 4.19
C THR A 110 -16.75 -0.10 3.37
N ILE A 111 -16.86 0.01 2.03
CA ILE A 111 -15.76 0.33 1.11
C ILE A 111 -15.10 1.68 1.44
N ASN A 112 -15.84 2.63 2.00
CA ASN A 112 -15.36 3.98 2.25
C ASN A 112 -14.18 3.99 3.24
N ASN A 113 -13.17 4.83 2.94
CA ASN A 113 -11.92 5.09 3.67
C ASN A 113 -10.71 4.24 3.23
N VAL A 114 -9.59 4.47 3.92
CA VAL A 114 -8.36 3.69 3.80
C VAL A 114 -8.64 2.25 4.26
N LYS A 115 -8.15 1.29 3.50
CA LYS A 115 -8.21 -0.14 3.77
C LYS A 115 -6.80 -0.70 3.84
N GLN A 116 -6.61 -1.59 4.79
CA GLN A 116 -5.41 -2.38 4.94
C GLN A 116 -5.83 -3.76 5.40
N PHE A 117 -5.29 -4.79 4.76
CA PHE A 117 -5.45 -6.17 5.22
C PHE A 117 -4.19 -6.96 4.90
N ASP A 118 -3.95 -7.95 5.76
CA ASP A 118 -2.88 -8.92 5.57
C ASP A 118 -3.50 -10.25 5.13
N VAL A 119 -2.85 -10.95 4.21
CA VAL A 119 -3.30 -12.25 3.74
C VAL A 119 -2.13 -13.19 3.54
N SER A 120 -2.21 -14.35 4.16
CA SER A 120 -1.24 -15.42 3.91
C SER A 120 -1.44 -15.99 2.52
N LEU A 121 -0.35 -16.10 1.78
CA LEU A 121 -0.33 -16.76 0.49
C LEU A 121 0.00 -18.23 0.74
N PRO A 122 -0.85 -19.17 0.31
CA PRO A 122 -0.45 -20.56 0.37
C PRO A 122 0.74 -20.81 -0.58
N VAL A 123 1.48 -21.89 -0.34
CA VAL A 123 2.65 -22.25 -1.15
C VAL A 123 2.22 -22.51 -2.61
N GLY A 124 2.92 -21.93 -3.58
CA GLY A 124 2.70 -22.17 -5.01
C GLY A 124 1.76 -21.19 -5.72
N TYR A 125 1.53 -20.00 -5.16
CA TYR A 125 0.78 -18.95 -5.84
C TYR A 125 1.65 -18.20 -6.85
N MET A 126 1.04 -17.85 -7.98
CA MET A 126 1.73 -17.23 -9.10
C MET A 126 1.85 -15.72 -8.92
N ASN A 127 2.72 -15.16 -9.75
CA ASN A 127 3.14 -13.77 -9.88
C ASN A 127 2.00 -12.79 -10.21
N ASN A 128 0.72 -13.11 -9.99
CA ASN A 128 -0.41 -12.29 -10.45
C ASN A 128 -1.48 -12.17 -9.36
N LEU A 129 -1.90 -10.93 -9.11
CA LEU A 129 -3.14 -10.62 -8.42
C LEU A 129 -4.17 -10.08 -9.42
N GLN A 130 -5.43 -10.42 -9.20
CA GLN A 130 -6.54 -9.80 -9.90
C GLN A 130 -7.37 -8.96 -8.92
N LEU A 131 -7.53 -7.70 -9.26
CA LEU A 131 -8.48 -6.78 -8.65
C LEU A 131 -9.78 -6.79 -9.46
N ARG A 132 -10.92 -6.82 -8.79
CA ARG A 132 -12.23 -6.66 -9.43
C ARG A 132 -13.06 -5.60 -8.72
N LEU A 133 -13.54 -4.63 -9.48
CA LEU A 133 -14.49 -3.62 -9.04
C LEU A 133 -15.88 -3.99 -9.59
N LYS A 134 -16.88 -3.95 -8.72
CA LYS A 134 -18.29 -4.16 -9.07
C LYS A 134 -19.10 -2.97 -8.58
N LEU A 135 -19.67 -2.20 -9.50
CA LEU A 135 -20.58 -1.11 -9.16
C LEU A 135 -22.02 -1.59 -9.34
N PHE A 136 -22.79 -1.53 -8.23
CA PHE A 136 -24.22 -1.77 -8.24
C PHE A 136 -24.89 -0.95 -7.14
N ALA A 137 -26.10 -0.47 -7.44
CA ALA A 137 -26.97 0.25 -6.51
C ALA A 137 -28.38 -0.32 -6.57
N SER A 138 -28.99 -0.58 -5.42
CA SER A 138 -30.31 -1.21 -5.33
C SER A 138 -31.46 -0.26 -5.64
N VAL A 139 -31.26 1.05 -5.49
CA VAL A 139 -32.30 2.08 -5.63
C VAL A 139 -32.05 2.93 -6.86
N CYS A 140 -33.09 3.15 -7.66
CA CYS A 140 -33.06 4.07 -8.79
C CYS A 140 -33.60 5.46 -8.41
N THR A 141 -32.70 6.40 -8.14
CA THR A 141 -33.05 7.80 -7.84
C THR A 141 -32.80 8.77 -9.01
N GLY A 142 -32.30 8.26 -10.14
CA GLY A 142 -31.84 9.09 -11.26
C GLY A 142 -30.42 9.67 -11.07
N GLN A 143 -29.76 9.38 -9.95
CA GLN A 143 -28.37 9.77 -9.72
C GLN A 143 -27.38 8.81 -10.40
N THR A 144 -26.18 9.33 -10.66
CA THR A 144 -25.02 8.50 -11.04
C THR A 144 -24.30 8.08 -9.77
N TYR A 145 -23.97 6.80 -9.72
CA TYR A 145 -23.19 6.18 -8.67
C TYR A 145 -21.74 6.02 -9.12
N HIS A 146 -20.83 6.08 -8.16
CA HIS A 146 -19.41 6.06 -8.32
C HIS A 146 -18.78 5.03 -7.39
N LEU A 147 -17.88 4.22 -7.94
CA LEU A 147 -16.97 3.36 -7.19
C LEU A 147 -15.55 3.68 -7.65
N TYR A 148 -14.65 3.96 -6.72
CA TYR A 148 -13.24 4.22 -7.05
C TYR A 148 -12.30 3.54 -6.08
N MET A 149 -11.09 3.27 -6.57
CA MET A 149 -9.95 2.84 -5.77
C MET A 149 -8.71 3.65 -6.16
N LYS A 150 -7.95 4.07 -5.14
CA LYS A 150 -6.75 4.88 -5.31
C LYS A 150 -5.63 4.46 -4.36
N ASP A 151 -4.42 4.89 -4.68
CA ASP A 151 -3.23 4.80 -3.83
C ASP A 151 -2.95 3.35 -3.37
N LEU A 152 -2.93 2.40 -4.31
CA LEU A 152 -2.69 0.99 -4.03
C LEU A 152 -1.22 0.73 -3.77
N ARG A 153 -0.92 0.14 -2.62
CA ARG A 153 0.41 -0.34 -2.23
C ARG A 153 0.32 -1.78 -1.76
N ILE A 154 1.27 -2.59 -2.21
CA ILE A 154 1.36 -4.01 -1.85
C ILE A 154 2.75 -4.26 -1.30
N TYR A 155 2.80 -4.87 -0.13
CA TYR A 155 4.03 -5.23 0.55
C TYR A 155 4.10 -6.75 0.69
N SER A 156 5.29 -7.31 0.50
CA SER A 156 5.62 -8.66 0.97
C SER A 156 5.90 -8.62 2.46
N ILE A 157 5.50 -9.69 3.15
CA ILE A 157 5.72 -9.92 4.57
C ILE A 157 6.38 -11.30 4.69
N ASN A 158 7.62 -11.33 5.17
CA ASN A 158 8.41 -12.54 5.41
C ASN A 158 8.80 -12.65 6.89
#